data_AF-A0AAU4JRA9-F1
#
_entry.id   AF-A0AAU4JRA9-F1
#
_cell.length_a   1.000
_cell.length_b   1.000
_cell.length_c   1.000
_cell.angle_alpha   90.00
_cell.angle_beta   90.00
_cell.angle_gamma   90.00
#
_symmetry.space_group_name_H-M   'P 1'
#
loop_
_entity.id
_entity.type
_entity.pdbx_description
1 polymer ?
#
loop_
_entity_poly.entity_id
_entity_poly.type
_entity_poly.pdbx_seq_one_letter_code
_entity_poly.pdbx_strand_id
1 'polypeptide(L)'
;MTADPADDTRTRILRAALDLFAEHGYQRTSLRQIGERLRLTKTAILYHFPAKEHLLAALVEPLVADLEALLDSAQTQPTERARWTVLEGWLDVMLAHRRPLGMLFHDIALIGRGDTYHRLMEVAMRANDLIAGPNAGRRERVLAVQAVGACSDPVVFFTDVSDEVLRADMLDGARRLLAPLPADPAAAPRTDASAGPHADAAVGPRADAAARPRTDAAGPHMDAAAGPHADAAGPDADATVGSAIPATPAGAAGGAASRRRRPGRPPALGREQVEAARRMHAAGTHSVDAIAAALGVSRATVYRHLTTS
;
A
#
# COMPACT_ATOMS: atom_id res chain seq x y z
N MET A 1 -22.46 38.73 8.34
CA MET A 1 -22.26 37.41 7.70
C MET A 1 -21.01 36.81 8.34
N THR A 2 -21.21 36.16 9.47
CA THR A 2 -20.15 35.62 10.33
C THR A 2 -19.60 34.34 9.70
N ALA A 3 -18.33 34.36 9.32
CA ALA A 3 -17.62 33.17 8.85
C ALA A 3 -17.59 32.14 9.97
N ASP A 4 -18.12 30.96 9.68
CA ASP A 4 -18.09 29.79 10.57
C ASP A 4 -16.62 29.36 10.80
N PRO A 5 -16.11 29.20 12.03
CA PRO A 5 -14.69 28.94 12.31
C PRO A 5 -14.15 27.56 11.84
N ALA A 6 -14.91 26.78 11.07
CA ALA A 6 -14.59 25.39 10.74
C ALA A 6 -14.20 25.12 9.27
N ASP A 7 -14.33 26.08 8.34
CA ASP A 7 -14.02 25.86 6.91
C ASP A 7 -12.66 26.47 6.50
N ASP A 8 -11.60 26.14 7.24
CA ASP A 8 -10.24 26.49 6.83
C ASP A 8 -9.91 25.88 5.45
N THR A 9 -9.13 26.61 4.66
CA THR A 9 -8.73 26.22 3.31
C THR A 9 -8.07 24.84 3.30
N ARG A 10 -7.33 24.49 4.36
CA ARG A 10 -6.74 23.17 4.53
C ARG A 10 -7.79 22.06 4.57
N THR A 11 -8.88 22.23 5.33
CA THR A 11 -9.99 21.27 5.44
C THR A 11 -10.72 21.11 4.10
N ARG A 12 -10.95 22.22 3.39
CA ARG A 12 -11.56 22.20 2.06
C ARG A 12 -10.73 21.43 1.05
N ILE A 13 -9.39 21.60 1.09
CA ILE A 13 -8.45 20.84 0.26
C ILE A 13 -8.54 19.35 0.57
N LEU A 14 -8.53 18.95 1.85
CA LEU A 14 -8.64 17.54 2.24
C LEU A 14 -9.96 16.92 1.76
N ARG A 15 -11.09 17.61 1.96
CA ARG A 15 -12.40 17.13 1.51
C ARG A 15 -12.43 16.90 -0.01
N ALA A 16 -11.95 17.87 -0.80
CA ALA A 16 -11.89 17.74 -2.25
C ALA A 16 -10.92 16.64 -2.70
N ALA A 17 -9.78 16.49 -2.01
CA ALA A 17 -8.83 15.43 -2.29
C ALA A 17 -9.44 14.04 -2.01
N LEU A 18 -10.12 13.86 -0.87
CA LEU A 18 -10.79 12.61 -0.53
C LEU A 18 -11.85 12.23 -1.57
N ASP A 19 -12.71 13.17 -1.98
CA ASP A 19 -13.71 12.92 -3.01
C ASP A 19 -13.06 12.46 -4.32
N LEU A 20 -12.04 13.18 -4.79
CA LEU A 20 -11.37 12.86 -6.06
C LEU A 20 -10.57 11.56 -5.98
N PHE A 21 -9.93 11.27 -4.84
CA PHE A 21 -9.23 10.00 -4.62
C PHE A 21 -10.20 8.82 -4.56
N ALA A 22 -11.37 8.97 -3.94
CA ALA A 22 -12.38 7.92 -3.92
C ALA A 22 -12.98 7.66 -5.32
N GLU A 23 -13.17 8.71 -6.13
CA GLU A 23 -13.77 8.60 -7.47
C GLU A 23 -12.78 8.11 -8.53
N HIS A 24 -11.55 8.65 -8.53
CA HIS A 24 -10.56 8.42 -9.57
C HIS A 24 -9.36 7.60 -9.10
N GLY A 25 -9.25 7.27 -7.82
CA GLY A 25 -8.01 6.72 -7.25
C GLY A 25 -6.95 7.81 -7.04
N TYR A 26 -6.13 7.59 -6.02
CA TYR A 26 -5.00 8.42 -5.64
C TYR A 26 -4.02 8.62 -6.79
N GLN A 27 -3.65 7.55 -7.52
CA GLN A 27 -2.62 7.66 -8.57
C GLN A 27 -3.06 8.53 -9.75
N ARG A 28 -4.32 8.42 -10.19
CA ARG A 28 -4.86 9.17 -11.32
C ARG A 28 -5.26 10.61 -10.98
N THR A 29 -5.31 10.94 -9.68
CA THR A 29 -5.64 12.29 -9.22
C THR A 29 -4.38 13.16 -9.07
N SER A 30 -4.44 14.35 -9.66
CA SER A 30 -3.37 15.36 -9.61
C SER A 30 -3.74 16.55 -8.73
N LEU A 31 -2.73 17.24 -8.19
CA LEU A 31 -2.92 18.50 -7.45
C LEU A 31 -3.60 19.59 -8.30
N ARG A 32 -3.48 19.52 -9.63
CA ARG A 32 -4.16 20.44 -10.55
C ARG A 32 -5.68 20.23 -10.52
N GLN A 33 -6.13 18.97 -10.61
CA GLN A 33 -7.57 18.64 -10.55
C GLN A 33 -8.20 19.08 -9.22
N ILE A 34 -7.47 18.91 -8.11
CA ILE A 34 -7.91 19.39 -6.79
C ILE A 34 -8.03 20.93 -6.81
N GLY A 35 -7.05 21.63 -7.39
CA GLY A 35 -7.06 23.09 -7.54
C GLY A 35 -8.23 23.58 -8.40
N GLU A 36 -8.49 22.93 -9.53
CA GLU A 36 -9.62 23.25 -10.41
C GLU A 36 -10.97 23.13 -9.68
N ARG A 37 -11.17 22.04 -8.91
CA ARG A 37 -12.39 21.83 -8.12
C ARG A 37 -12.61 22.92 -7.08
N LEU A 38 -11.54 23.45 -6.48
CA LEU A 38 -11.61 24.46 -5.43
C LEU A 38 -11.39 25.91 -5.90
N ARG A 39 -11.13 26.11 -7.20
CA ARG A 39 -10.67 27.39 -7.77
C ARG A 39 -9.40 27.92 -7.08
N LEU A 40 -8.50 27.02 -6.74
CA LEU A 40 -7.19 27.31 -6.15
C LEU A 40 -6.08 27.00 -7.15
N THR A 41 -4.97 27.74 -7.07
CA THR A 41 -3.78 27.39 -7.84
C THR A 41 -3.08 26.17 -7.23
N LYS A 42 -2.32 25.42 -8.03
CA LYS A 42 -1.44 24.35 -7.52
C LYS A 42 -0.51 24.88 -6.42
N THR A 43 0.02 26.09 -6.58
CA THR A 43 0.89 26.74 -5.59
C THR A 43 0.16 26.98 -4.26
N ALA A 44 -1.10 27.41 -4.30
CA ALA A 44 -1.90 27.58 -3.08
C ALA A 44 -2.14 26.25 -2.36
N ILE A 45 -2.33 25.15 -3.08
CA ILE A 45 -2.42 23.81 -2.46
C ILE A 45 -1.07 23.40 -1.86
N LEU A 46 0.02 23.59 -2.61
CA LEU A 46 1.38 23.24 -2.16
C LEU A 46 1.83 24.01 -0.91
N TYR A 47 1.27 25.19 -0.67
CA TYR A 47 1.48 25.94 0.57
C TYR A 47 0.97 25.17 1.80
N HIS A 48 -0.16 24.49 1.69
CA HIS A 48 -0.73 23.69 2.79
C HIS A 48 -0.19 22.25 2.83
N PHE A 49 0.08 21.67 1.65
CA PHE A 49 0.50 20.28 1.49
C PHE A 49 1.66 20.21 0.51
N PRO A 50 2.91 20.09 0.99
CA PRO A 50 4.11 20.18 0.15
C PRO A 50 4.18 19.16 -1.00
N ALA A 51 3.49 18.03 -0.86
CA ALA A 51 3.36 17.02 -1.91
C ALA A 51 2.01 16.28 -1.81
N LYS A 52 1.66 15.51 -2.85
CA LYS A 52 0.39 14.75 -2.90
C LYS A 52 0.32 13.71 -1.77
N GLU A 53 1.45 13.16 -1.40
CA GLU A 53 1.62 12.18 -0.32
C GLU A 53 1.24 12.78 1.04
N HIS A 54 1.44 14.10 1.22
CA HIS A 54 1.06 14.79 2.46
C HIS A 54 -0.46 14.97 2.58
N LEU A 55 -1.18 15.03 1.45
CA LEU A 55 -2.65 14.97 1.46
C LEU A 55 -3.12 13.60 1.92
N LEU A 56 -2.54 12.54 1.34
CA LEU A 56 -2.86 11.17 1.71
C LEU A 56 -2.58 10.90 3.18
N ALA A 57 -1.39 11.25 3.66
CA ALA A 57 -1.03 11.12 5.06
C ALA A 57 -2.01 11.86 5.97
N ALA A 58 -2.35 13.12 5.65
CA ALA A 58 -3.29 13.90 6.44
C ALA A 58 -4.74 13.38 6.41
N LEU A 59 -5.16 12.70 5.33
CA LEU A 59 -6.48 12.07 5.24
C LEU A 59 -6.57 10.79 6.09
N VAL A 60 -5.46 10.08 6.24
CA VAL A 60 -5.37 8.79 6.93
C VAL A 60 -4.96 8.96 8.39
N GLU A 61 -4.34 10.08 8.75
CA GLU A 61 -3.88 10.35 10.12
C GLU A 61 -4.97 10.16 11.18
N PRO A 62 -6.22 10.65 11.02
CA PRO A 62 -7.25 10.45 12.04
C PRO A 62 -7.55 8.98 12.29
N LEU A 63 -7.63 8.18 11.21
CA LEU A 63 -7.83 6.73 11.31
C LEU A 63 -6.70 6.07 12.10
N VAL A 64 -5.44 6.40 11.77
CA VAL A 64 -4.28 5.81 12.43
C VAL A 64 -4.22 6.21 13.91
N ALA A 65 -4.45 7.49 14.21
CA ALA A 65 -4.45 8.02 15.57
C ALA A 65 -5.52 7.35 16.45
N ASP A 66 -6.73 7.14 15.92
CA ASP A 66 -7.81 6.48 16.65
C ASP A 66 -7.50 5.00 16.92
N LEU A 67 -6.88 4.31 15.96
CA LEU A 67 -6.41 2.93 16.17
C LEU A 67 -5.25 2.86 17.18
N GLU A 68 -4.29 3.78 17.12
CA GLU A 68 -3.19 3.85 18.09
C GLU A 68 -3.74 4.07 19.51
N ALA A 69 -4.65 5.03 19.69
CA ALA A 69 -5.29 5.33 20.96
C ALA A 69 -6.10 4.13 21.50
N LEU A 70 -6.81 3.40 20.63
CA LEU A 70 -7.51 2.18 21.00
C LEU A 70 -6.55 1.14 21.57
N LEU A 71 -5.46 0.84 20.86
CA LEU A 71 -4.48 -0.17 21.27
C LEU A 71 -3.78 0.21 22.58
N ASP A 72 -3.45 1.50 22.74
CA ASP A 72 -2.87 2.03 23.97
C ASP A 72 -3.82 1.90 25.18
N SER A 73 -5.14 2.01 24.96
CA SER A 73 -6.12 1.78 26.01
C SER A 73 -6.27 0.29 26.36
N ALA A 74 -6.19 -0.59 25.37
CA ALA A 74 -6.40 -2.03 25.52
C ALA A 74 -5.22 -2.75 26.17
N GLN A 75 -3.98 -2.31 25.92
CA GLN A 75 -2.76 -2.94 26.45
C GLN A 75 -2.70 -2.96 27.99
N THR A 76 -3.43 -2.06 28.65
CA THR A 76 -3.47 -1.95 30.12
C THR A 76 -4.48 -2.91 30.77
N GLN A 77 -5.25 -3.64 29.96
CA GLN A 77 -6.36 -4.47 30.41
C GLN A 77 -5.94 -5.95 30.51
N PRO A 78 -6.65 -6.77 31.33
CA PRO A 78 -6.49 -8.21 31.29
C PRO A 78 -6.74 -8.78 29.89
N THR A 79 -5.96 -9.78 29.46
CA THR A 79 -5.96 -10.33 28.10
C THR A 79 -7.34 -10.55 27.50
N GLU A 80 -8.23 -11.23 28.23
CA GLU A 80 -9.57 -11.55 27.73
C GLU A 80 -10.40 -10.30 27.45
N ARG A 81 -10.28 -9.29 28.32
CA ARG A 81 -10.94 -7.99 28.15
C ARG A 81 -10.28 -7.20 27.03
N ALA A 82 -8.95 -7.16 26.98
CA ALA A 82 -8.18 -6.48 25.95
C ALA A 82 -8.56 -6.98 24.54
N ARG A 83 -8.69 -8.30 24.36
CA ARG A 83 -9.11 -8.92 23.09
C ARG A 83 -10.42 -8.31 22.56
N TRP A 84 -11.45 -8.27 23.40
CA TRP A 84 -12.77 -7.79 22.99
C TRP A 84 -12.81 -6.27 22.85
N THR A 85 -12.11 -5.53 23.72
CA THR A 85 -11.91 -4.08 23.57
C THR A 85 -11.29 -3.76 22.20
N VAL A 86 -10.23 -4.47 21.80
CA VAL A 86 -9.58 -4.27 20.50
C VAL A 86 -10.54 -4.60 19.36
N LEU A 87 -11.23 -5.75 19.38
CA LEU A 87 -12.12 -6.12 18.27
C LEU A 87 -13.29 -5.15 18.10
N GLU A 88 -13.97 -4.79 19.18
CA GLU A 88 -15.11 -3.87 19.14
C GLU A 88 -14.65 -2.48 18.73
N GLY A 89 -13.61 -1.95 19.38
CA GLY A 89 -13.07 -0.63 19.05
C GLY A 89 -12.47 -0.55 17.65
N TRP A 90 -11.84 -1.63 17.17
CA TRP A 90 -11.26 -1.67 15.82
C TRP A 90 -12.36 -1.54 14.78
N LEU A 91 -13.45 -2.30 14.95
CA LEU A 91 -14.63 -2.21 14.09
C LEU A 91 -15.26 -0.81 14.14
N ASP A 92 -15.40 -0.23 15.33
CA ASP A 92 -15.95 1.12 15.51
C ASP A 92 -15.11 2.16 14.76
N VAL A 93 -13.79 2.06 14.85
CA VAL A 93 -12.86 2.94 14.13
C VAL A 93 -12.93 2.70 12.61
N MET A 94 -13.02 1.45 12.15
CA MET A 94 -13.19 1.16 10.72
C MET A 94 -14.48 1.78 10.16
N LEU A 95 -15.61 1.63 10.87
CA LEU A 95 -16.89 2.19 10.46
C LEU A 95 -16.88 3.73 10.48
N ALA A 96 -16.29 4.34 11.52
CA ALA A 96 -16.16 5.79 11.63
C ALA A 96 -15.33 6.41 10.49
N HIS A 97 -14.32 5.69 9.99
CA HIS A 97 -13.41 6.12 8.93
C HIS A 97 -13.63 5.41 7.59
N ARG A 98 -14.86 4.95 7.34
CA ARG A 98 -15.24 4.18 6.15
C ARG A 98 -14.86 4.83 4.83
N ARG A 99 -14.98 6.16 4.71
CA ARG A 99 -14.62 6.89 3.47
C ARG A 99 -13.11 6.87 3.18
N PRO A 100 -12.23 7.30 4.12
CA PRO A 100 -10.78 7.10 3.97
C PRO A 100 -10.38 5.64 3.68
N LEU A 101 -11.03 4.66 4.31
CA LEU A 101 -10.74 3.25 4.08
C LEU A 101 -11.10 2.78 2.67
N GLY A 102 -12.26 3.17 2.14
CA GLY A 102 -12.62 2.87 0.75
C GLY A 102 -11.62 3.46 -0.25
N MET A 103 -11.17 4.70 -0.01
CA MET A 103 -10.09 5.32 -0.80
C MET A 103 -8.79 4.53 -0.70
N LEU A 104 -8.39 4.12 0.51
CA LEU A 104 -7.20 3.30 0.71
C LEU A 104 -7.33 1.96 -0.01
N PHE A 105 -8.47 1.28 0.03
CA PHE A 105 -8.64 -0.03 -0.60
C PHE A 105 -8.33 -0.01 -2.11
N HIS A 106 -8.68 1.08 -2.80
CA HIS A 106 -8.39 1.25 -4.22
C HIS A 106 -6.89 1.42 -4.54
N ASP A 107 -6.07 1.88 -3.58
CA ASP A 107 -4.69 2.28 -3.83
C ASP A 107 -3.65 1.67 -2.86
N ILE A 108 -4.03 0.98 -1.79
CA ILE A 108 -3.11 0.43 -0.76
C ILE A 108 -2.13 -0.57 -1.37
N ALA A 109 -2.54 -1.31 -2.40
CA ALA A 109 -1.66 -2.18 -3.18
C ALA A 109 -0.59 -1.40 -3.97
N LEU A 110 -0.76 -0.09 -4.13
CA LEU A 110 0.11 0.84 -4.86
C LEU A 110 0.75 1.92 -3.97
N ILE A 111 0.43 1.98 -2.67
CA ILE A 111 1.06 2.91 -1.73
C ILE A 111 2.51 2.44 -1.50
N GLY A 112 3.47 3.30 -1.84
CA GLY A 112 4.88 3.05 -1.54
C GLY A 112 5.10 2.86 -0.04
N ARG A 113 6.16 2.12 0.34
CA ARG A 113 6.59 1.82 1.71
C ARG A 113 7.03 3.08 2.51
N GLY A 114 6.16 4.07 2.62
CA GLY A 114 6.34 5.28 3.41
C GLY A 114 5.81 5.13 4.84
N ASP A 115 5.99 6.16 5.65
CA ASP A 115 5.76 6.11 7.10
C ASP A 115 4.31 5.74 7.47
N THR A 116 3.31 6.25 6.74
CA THR A 116 1.89 5.90 6.97
C THR A 116 1.63 4.41 6.77
N TYR A 117 2.24 3.79 5.76
CA TYR A 117 2.11 2.35 5.53
C TYR A 117 2.75 1.56 6.68
N HIS A 118 3.95 1.96 7.12
CA HIS A 118 4.62 1.31 8.25
C HIS A 118 3.79 1.42 9.54
N ARG A 119 3.22 2.60 9.85
CA ARG A 119 2.34 2.79 11.00
C ARG A 119 1.08 1.91 10.93
N LEU A 120 0.42 1.84 9.78
CA LEU A 120 -0.74 0.96 9.60
C LEU A 120 -0.38 -0.52 9.82
N MET A 121 0.78 -0.97 9.32
CA MET A 121 1.25 -2.33 9.55
C MET A 121 1.58 -2.59 11.03
N GLU A 122 2.24 -1.64 11.70
CA GLU A 122 2.54 -1.73 13.12
C GLU A 122 1.27 -1.82 13.98
N VAL A 123 0.28 -0.97 13.70
CA VAL A 123 -1.04 -0.97 14.34
C VAL A 123 -1.74 -2.31 14.14
N ALA A 124 -1.77 -2.84 12.91
CA ALA A 124 -2.38 -4.15 12.63
C ALA A 124 -1.64 -5.29 13.36
N MET A 125 -0.31 -5.28 13.39
CA MET A 125 0.48 -6.28 14.10
C MET A 125 0.23 -6.24 15.62
N ARG A 126 0.21 -5.05 16.22
CA ARG A 126 -0.11 -4.85 17.64
C ARG A 126 -1.51 -5.34 17.98
N ALA A 127 -2.50 -5.08 17.12
CA ALA A 127 -3.86 -5.59 17.30
C ALA A 127 -3.90 -7.13 17.29
N ASN A 128 -3.20 -7.75 16.34
CA ASN A 128 -3.10 -9.22 16.26
C ASN A 128 -2.52 -9.81 17.55
N ASP A 129 -1.46 -9.20 18.10
CA ASP A 129 -0.82 -9.68 19.33
C ASP A 129 -1.74 -9.55 20.55
N LEU A 130 -2.46 -8.42 20.68
CA LEU A 130 -3.42 -8.22 21.77
C LEU A 130 -4.61 -9.18 21.68
N ILE A 131 -5.11 -9.45 20.48
CA ILE A 131 -6.22 -10.40 20.27
C ILE A 131 -5.75 -11.84 20.53
N ALA A 132 -4.57 -12.22 20.04
CA ALA A 132 -4.03 -13.55 20.27
C ALA A 132 -3.79 -13.81 21.77
N GLY A 133 -3.25 -12.80 22.47
CA GLY A 133 -2.90 -12.87 23.88
C GLY A 133 -1.50 -13.48 24.13
N PRO A 134 -0.99 -13.36 25.38
CA PRO A 134 0.33 -13.89 25.73
C PRO A 134 0.34 -15.41 25.61
N ASN A 135 1.45 -15.97 25.11
CA ASN A 135 1.65 -17.40 24.89
C ASN A 135 0.70 -18.05 23.87
N ALA A 136 0.05 -17.26 23.02
CA ALA A 136 -0.78 -17.77 21.92
C ALA A 136 0.01 -18.74 21.03
N GLY A 137 -0.55 -19.92 20.78
CA GLY A 137 -0.02 -20.87 19.82
C GLY A 137 -0.19 -20.37 18.38
N ARG A 138 0.33 -21.16 17.42
CA ARG A 138 0.22 -20.82 15.99
C ARG A 138 -1.24 -20.61 15.57
N ARG A 139 -2.16 -21.43 16.08
CA ARG A 139 -3.58 -21.38 15.73
C ARG A 139 -4.21 -20.08 16.20
N GLU A 140 -4.01 -19.72 17.46
CA GLU A 140 -4.58 -18.52 18.07
C GLU A 140 -4.09 -17.25 17.37
N ARG A 141 -2.81 -17.21 16.98
CA ARG A 141 -2.25 -16.10 16.19
C ARG A 141 -2.87 -16.00 14.80
N VAL A 142 -3.09 -17.13 14.11
CA VAL A 142 -3.76 -17.13 12.79
C VAL A 142 -5.20 -16.63 12.92
N LEU A 143 -5.94 -17.11 13.92
CA LEU A 143 -7.32 -16.67 14.16
C LEU A 143 -7.38 -15.17 14.51
N ALA A 144 -6.43 -14.66 15.27
CA ALA A 144 -6.32 -13.23 15.57
C ALA A 144 -6.14 -12.39 14.30
N VAL A 145 -5.21 -12.79 13.43
CA VAL A 145 -5.00 -12.14 12.11
C VAL A 145 -6.26 -12.19 11.25
N GLN A 146 -6.95 -13.34 11.24
CA GLN A 146 -8.21 -13.48 10.50
C GLN A 146 -9.33 -12.61 11.06
N ALA A 147 -9.41 -12.46 12.39
CA ALA A 147 -10.41 -11.60 13.02
C ALA A 147 -10.19 -10.13 12.66
N VAL A 148 -8.94 -9.65 12.71
CA VAL A 148 -8.60 -8.27 12.28
C VAL A 148 -8.81 -8.10 10.78
N GLY A 149 -8.37 -9.06 9.96
CA GLY A 149 -8.55 -9.02 8.50
C GLY A 149 -10.02 -8.96 8.08
N ALA A 150 -10.90 -9.67 8.79
CA ALA A 150 -12.34 -9.66 8.56
C ALA A 150 -13.01 -8.30 8.87
N CYS A 151 -12.30 -7.37 9.51
CA CYS A 151 -12.84 -6.06 9.87
C CYS A 151 -12.83 -5.03 8.72
N SER A 152 -11.98 -5.22 7.69
CA SER A 152 -11.76 -4.19 6.66
C SER A 152 -12.70 -4.35 5.46
N ASP A 153 -12.72 -5.53 4.84
CA ASP A 153 -13.41 -5.74 3.57
C ASP A 153 -14.92 -5.48 3.66
N PRO A 154 -15.65 -5.98 4.68
CA PRO A 154 -17.09 -5.73 4.74
C PRO A 154 -17.44 -4.24 4.85
N VAL A 155 -16.62 -3.48 5.59
CA VAL A 155 -16.76 -2.02 5.71
C VAL A 155 -16.62 -1.34 4.34
N VAL A 156 -15.70 -1.81 3.50
CA VAL A 156 -15.49 -1.24 2.16
C VAL A 156 -16.58 -1.67 1.16
N PHE A 157 -17.04 -2.92 1.22
CA PHE A 157 -17.91 -3.49 0.18
C PHE A 157 -19.41 -3.30 0.43
N PHE A 158 -19.88 -3.34 1.68
CA PHE A 158 -21.32 -3.30 2.00
C PHE A 158 -21.81 -1.88 2.31
N THR A 159 -21.50 -0.92 1.44
CA THR A 159 -21.81 0.53 1.64
C THR A 159 -23.29 0.87 1.72
N ASP A 160 -24.14 -0.05 1.28
CA ASP A 160 -25.59 -0.01 1.36
C ASP A 160 -26.16 -0.51 2.70
N VAL A 161 -25.37 -1.22 3.49
CA VAL A 161 -25.75 -1.72 4.81
C VAL A 161 -25.42 -0.67 5.88
N SER A 162 -26.36 -0.47 6.82
CA SER A 162 -26.16 0.45 7.94
C SER A 162 -25.01 -0.01 8.84
N ASP A 163 -24.28 0.95 9.41
CA ASP A 163 -23.12 0.65 10.26
C ASP A 163 -23.51 -0.22 11.46
N GLU A 164 -24.71 -0.02 12.03
CA GLU A 164 -25.22 -0.83 13.16
C GLU A 164 -25.38 -2.31 12.80
N VAL A 165 -26.02 -2.60 11.66
CA VAL A 165 -26.26 -3.98 11.21
C VAL A 165 -24.93 -4.64 10.82
N LEU A 166 -24.12 -3.92 10.04
CA LEU A 166 -22.83 -4.41 9.60
C LEU A 166 -21.90 -4.72 10.79
N ARG A 167 -21.85 -3.83 11.78
CA ARG A 167 -21.11 -4.05 13.03
C ARG A 167 -21.57 -5.31 13.75
N ALA A 168 -22.89 -5.51 13.88
CA ALA A 168 -23.44 -6.66 14.58
C ALA A 168 -23.05 -7.98 13.91
N ASP A 169 -23.16 -8.06 12.58
CA ASP A 169 -22.82 -9.25 11.79
C ASP A 169 -21.31 -9.56 11.85
N MET A 170 -20.47 -8.53 11.76
CA MET A 170 -19.01 -8.68 11.85
C MET A 170 -18.56 -9.16 13.24
N LEU A 171 -19.16 -8.63 14.31
CA LEU A 171 -18.87 -9.09 15.68
C LEU A 171 -19.35 -10.51 15.94
N ASP A 172 -20.51 -10.90 15.40
CA ASP A 172 -20.96 -12.30 15.48
C ASP A 172 -19.98 -13.24 14.75
N GLY A 173 -19.52 -12.85 13.55
CA GLY A 173 -18.47 -13.56 12.82
C GLY A 173 -17.18 -13.72 13.62
N ALA A 174 -16.69 -12.64 14.24
CA ALA A 174 -15.50 -12.66 15.08
C ALA A 174 -15.65 -13.58 16.31
N ARG A 175 -16.83 -13.58 16.95
CA ARG A 175 -17.15 -14.47 18.07
C ARG A 175 -17.13 -15.94 17.67
N ARG A 176 -17.70 -16.29 16.52
CA ARG A 176 -17.66 -17.66 16.00
C ARG A 176 -16.24 -18.09 15.65
N LEU A 177 -15.45 -17.20 15.06
CA LEU A 177 -14.06 -17.47 14.68
C LEU A 177 -13.16 -17.71 15.90
N LEU A 178 -13.35 -16.93 16.96
CA LEU A 178 -12.54 -16.98 18.18
C LEU A 178 -13.13 -17.87 19.28
N ALA A 179 -14.24 -18.54 19.02
CA ALA A 179 -14.85 -19.47 19.96
C ALA A 179 -13.86 -20.61 20.29
N PRO A 180 -13.76 -21.03 21.56
CA PRO A 180 -13.03 -22.24 21.92
C PRO A 180 -13.57 -23.41 21.11
N LEU A 181 -12.68 -24.22 20.53
CA LEU A 181 -13.13 -25.48 19.94
C LEU A 181 -13.78 -26.33 21.04
N PRO A 182 -14.86 -27.07 20.72
CA PRO A 182 -15.30 -28.14 21.61
C PRO A 182 -14.09 -29.04 21.88
N ALA A 183 -13.87 -29.38 23.15
CA ALA A 183 -12.76 -30.24 23.56
C ALA A 183 -12.72 -31.47 22.65
N ASP A 184 -11.57 -31.74 22.06
CA ASP A 184 -11.41 -32.91 21.18
C ASP A 184 -11.78 -34.16 21.97
N PRO A 185 -12.88 -34.86 21.65
CA PRO A 185 -13.24 -36.09 22.35
C PRO A 185 -12.19 -37.19 22.16
N ALA A 186 -11.30 -37.07 21.16
CA ALA A 186 -10.18 -37.99 20.94
C ALA A 186 -8.92 -37.65 21.77
N ALA A 187 -8.88 -36.49 22.44
CA ALA A 187 -7.81 -36.11 23.37
C ALA A 187 -8.05 -36.59 24.81
N ALA A 188 -9.14 -37.34 25.05
CA ALA A 188 -9.25 -38.14 26.26
C ALA A 188 -8.03 -39.09 26.31
N PRO A 189 -7.30 -39.17 27.45
CA PRO A 189 -6.14 -40.03 27.55
C PRO A 189 -6.57 -41.45 27.17
N ARG A 190 -6.04 -41.95 26.06
CA ARG A 190 -6.12 -43.38 25.75
C ARG A 190 -5.42 -44.05 26.93
N THR A 191 -6.21 -44.62 27.82
CA THR A 191 -5.70 -45.52 28.84
C THR A 191 -5.11 -46.69 28.08
N ASP A 192 -3.79 -46.70 27.95
CA ASP A 192 -3.04 -47.80 27.36
C ASP A 192 -3.23 -49.04 28.23
N ALA A 193 -4.34 -49.74 27.97
CA ALA A 193 -4.55 -51.09 28.43
C ALA A 193 -3.94 -52.04 27.40
N SER A 194 -2.98 -52.82 27.88
CA SER A 194 -2.34 -53.98 27.27
C SER A 194 -1.23 -53.73 26.24
N ALA A 195 -0.01 -53.71 26.78
CA ALA A 195 1.14 -54.31 26.13
C ALA A 195 0.83 -55.80 25.81
N GLY A 196 0.89 -56.15 24.53
CA GLY A 196 0.98 -57.52 24.02
C GLY A 196 2.14 -57.57 23.01
N PRO A 197 2.95 -58.65 22.97
CA PRO A 197 4.27 -58.62 22.37
C PRO A 197 4.27 -58.73 20.85
N HIS A 198 5.29 -58.11 20.27
CA HIS A 198 5.65 -58.06 18.85
C HIS A 198 5.57 -59.40 18.10
N ALA A 199 5.11 -59.36 16.86
CA ALA A 199 5.46 -60.31 15.82
C ALA A 199 5.92 -59.55 14.57
N ASP A 200 7.20 -59.75 14.26
CA ASP A 200 7.87 -59.40 13.01
C ASP A 200 7.14 -59.97 11.79
N ALA A 201 6.97 -59.16 10.75
CA ALA A 201 6.71 -59.65 9.39
C ALA A 201 7.26 -58.68 8.34
N ALA A 202 8.54 -58.91 8.00
CA ALA A 202 9.13 -58.92 6.67
C ALA A 202 8.67 -57.90 5.61
N VAL A 203 9.62 -57.04 5.25
CA VAL A 203 9.74 -56.34 3.97
C VAL A 203 9.88 -57.36 2.82
N GLY A 204 9.10 -57.17 1.75
CA GLY A 204 9.21 -57.86 0.45
C GLY A 204 8.55 -57.04 -0.68
N PRO A 205 8.97 -57.20 -1.96
CA PRO A 205 9.32 -56.08 -2.83
C PRO A 205 8.22 -55.56 -3.75
N ARG A 206 8.47 -54.35 -4.28
CA ARG A 206 7.73 -53.66 -5.35
C ARG A 206 7.60 -54.52 -6.61
N ALA A 207 6.41 -54.50 -7.21
CA ALA A 207 6.19 -54.82 -8.62
C ALA A 207 5.34 -53.71 -9.27
N ASP A 208 5.75 -53.38 -10.49
CA ASP A 208 5.40 -52.20 -11.28
C ASP A 208 4.08 -52.35 -12.07
N ALA A 209 3.59 -51.20 -12.53
CA ALA A 209 2.74 -50.98 -13.71
C ALA A 209 1.30 -51.54 -13.76
N ALA A 210 0.33 -50.62 -13.72
CA ALA A 210 -0.76 -50.59 -14.70
C ALA A 210 -1.38 -49.19 -14.77
N ALA A 211 -1.04 -48.46 -15.84
CA ALA A 211 -1.73 -47.26 -16.27
C ALA A 211 -3.18 -47.57 -16.68
N ARG A 212 -4.11 -46.66 -16.38
CA ARG A 212 -5.34 -46.43 -17.16
C ARG A 212 -5.94 -45.04 -16.87
N PRO A 213 -6.70 -44.49 -17.82
CA PRO A 213 -6.67 -43.07 -18.18
C PRO A 213 -7.71 -42.23 -17.42
N ARG A 214 -7.42 -40.94 -17.25
CA ARG A 214 -8.43 -39.95 -16.90
C ARG A 214 -9.09 -39.45 -18.18
N THR A 215 -10.41 -39.61 -18.22
CA THR A 215 -11.31 -39.13 -19.26
C THR A 215 -11.44 -37.61 -19.20
N ASP A 216 -11.21 -36.98 -20.33
CA ASP A 216 -11.58 -35.60 -20.61
C ASP A 216 -13.11 -35.46 -20.65
N ALA A 217 -13.64 -34.43 -19.99
CA ALA A 217 -14.94 -33.88 -20.28
C ALA A 217 -14.81 -32.36 -20.44
N ALA A 218 -15.17 -31.93 -21.64
CA ALA A 218 -15.02 -30.62 -22.23
C ALA A 218 -15.90 -29.53 -21.61
N GLY A 219 -15.31 -28.33 -21.45
CA GLY A 219 -15.82 -27.02 -21.87
C GLY A 219 -17.15 -26.46 -21.28
N PRO A 220 -17.44 -25.16 -21.46
CA PRO A 220 -16.98 -24.33 -22.58
C PRO A 220 -16.25 -23.03 -22.21
N HIS A 221 -15.42 -22.62 -23.17
CA HIS A 221 -14.80 -21.31 -23.35
C HIS A 221 -15.82 -20.23 -23.76
N MET A 222 -15.53 -18.97 -23.41
CA MET A 222 -15.85 -17.77 -24.19
C MET A 222 -14.87 -16.66 -23.75
N ASP A 223 -13.76 -16.48 -24.47
CA ASP A 223 -13.56 -15.53 -25.58
C ASP A 223 -12.98 -14.18 -25.11
N ALA A 224 -11.66 -14.17 -24.96
CA ALA A 224 -10.85 -12.96 -24.96
C ALA A 224 -10.38 -12.70 -26.40
N ALA A 225 -11.01 -11.74 -27.08
CA ALA A 225 -10.54 -11.25 -28.37
C ALA A 225 -9.38 -10.28 -28.15
N ALA A 226 -8.23 -10.61 -28.72
CA ALA A 226 -7.08 -9.73 -28.87
C ALA A 226 -6.97 -9.23 -30.32
N GLY A 227 -6.72 -7.92 -30.48
CA GLY A 227 -5.98 -7.31 -31.58
C GLY A 227 -6.78 -6.56 -32.66
N PRO A 228 -6.18 -5.58 -33.37
CA PRO A 228 -4.74 -5.45 -33.57
C PRO A 228 -4.12 -4.06 -33.26
N HIS A 229 -2.79 -4.09 -33.15
CA HIS A 229 -1.86 -2.95 -33.21
C HIS A 229 -1.93 -2.21 -34.56
N ALA A 230 -1.74 -0.89 -34.53
CA ALA A 230 -1.08 -0.13 -35.59
C ALA A 230 -0.39 1.12 -35.02
N ASP A 231 0.75 1.44 -35.62
CA ASP A 231 1.86 2.29 -35.21
C ASP A 231 1.65 3.83 -35.17
N ALA A 232 2.64 4.47 -34.54
CA ALA A 232 3.30 5.73 -34.90
C ALA A 232 2.68 7.10 -34.54
N ALA A 233 3.35 7.80 -33.61
CA ALA A 233 3.78 9.22 -33.62
C ALA A 233 4.15 9.59 -32.16
N GLY A 234 5.40 9.93 -31.79
CA GLY A 234 6.19 11.06 -32.29
C GLY A 234 5.78 12.34 -31.53
N PRO A 235 6.64 12.95 -30.67
CA PRO A 235 6.27 14.12 -29.89
C PRO A 235 6.49 15.40 -30.70
N ASP A 236 5.43 16.15 -30.99
CA ASP A 236 5.54 17.48 -31.56
C ASP A 236 5.86 18.51 -30.46
N ALA A 237 7.11 18.94 -30.48
CA ALA A 237 7.50 20.29 -30.16
C ALA A 237 7.40 21.14 -31.44
N ASP A 238 6.82 22.34 -31.36
CA ASP A 238 7.48 23.63 -31.67
C ASP A 238 6.44 24.77 -31.85
N ALA A 239 6.97 26.00 -31.83
CA ALA A 239 6.48 27.23 -32.43
C ALA A 239 5.86 28.30 -31.51
N THR A 240 6.77 28.94 -30.77
CA THR A 240 7.13 30.37 -30.88
C THR A 240 6.37 31.21 -31.93
N VAL A 241 5.69 32.26 -31.45
CA VAL A 241 5.48 33.58 -32.10
C VAL A 241 5.47 34.58 -30.93
N GLY A 242 6.38 35.54 -30.75
CA GLY A 242 6.82 36.57 -31.68
C GLY A 242 6.16 37.90 -31.28
N SER A 243 6.74 38.68 -30.37
CA SER A 243 6.44 40.12 -30.28
C SER A 243 7.59 40.90 -29.63
N ALA A 244 7.84 42.07 -30.20
CA ALA A 244 9.03 42.89 -30.12
C ALA A 244 9.07 43.82 -28.90
N ILE A 245 10.31 44.25 -28.61
CA ILE A 245 10.75 45.28 -27.66
C ILE A 245 10.38 46.69 -28.19
N PRO A 246 10.32 47.72 -27.33
CA PRO A 246 11.34 48.78 -27.48
C PRO A 246 12.07 49.15 -26.17
N ALA A 247 13.34 49.55 -26.36
CA ALA A 247 14.32 50.04 -25.38
C ALA A 247 13.92 51.46 -24.86
N THR A 248 14.50 52.11 -23.84
CA THR A 248 15.89 52.32 -23.34
C THR A 248 15.79 53.31 -22.12
N PRO A 249 16.86 53.89 -21.52
CA PRO A 249 18.09 53.36 -20.88
C PRO A 249 18.39 53.93 -19.46
N ALA A 250 19.54 53.49 -18.90
CA ALA A 250 20.58 54.30 -18.20
C ALA A 250 20.83 54.11 -16.68
N GLY A 251 22.13 53.95 -16.34
CA GLY A 251 22.73 54.09 -14.99
C GLY A 251 23.46 52.82 -14.49
N ALA A 252 24.64 52.45 -15.02
CA ALA A 252 25.98 52.84 -14.57
C ALA A 252 26.36 52.44 -13.12
N ALA A 253 27.29 51.47 -12.97
CA ALA A 253 28.57 51.58 -12.23
C ALA A 253 29.10 50.22 -11.70
N GLY A 254 30.34 49.89 -12.12
CA GLY A 254 31.43 49.46 -11.23
C GLY A 254 31.47 48.03 -10.65
N GLY A 255 32.53 47.28 -10.97
CA GLY A 255 33.02 46.20 -10.09
C GLY A 255 33.61 44.99 -10.80
N ALA A 256 34.87 45.08 -11.21
CA ALA A 256 35.66 43.94 -11.68
C ALA A 256 35.93 42.95 -10.54
N ALA A 257 35.46 41.71 -10.68
CA ALA A 257 35.88 40.58 -9.84
C ALA A 257 36.20 39.38 -10.74
N SER A 258 37.42 38.87 -10.63
CA SER A 258 37.95 37.75 -11.39
C SER A 258 37.15 36.47 -11.09
N ARG A 259 36.34 36.05 -12.06
CA ARG A 259 35.64 34.76 -12.03
C ARG A 259 36.64 33.62 -12.11
N ARG A 260 36.83 32.91 -10.99
CA ARG A 260 37.29 31.51 -10.99
C ARG A 260 36.41 30.72 -11.98
N ARG A 261 37.02 30.19 -13.04
CA ARG A 261 36.39 29.21 -13.93
C ARG A 261 35.99 28.00 -13.08
N ARG A 262 34.68 27.79 -12.88
CA ARG A 262 34.13 26.50 -12.44
C ARG A 262 34.30 25.52 -13.61
N PRO A 263 34.90 24.33 -13.43
CA PRO A 263 34.95 23.33 -14.49
C PRO A 263 33.52 22.93 -14.85
N GLY A 264 33.24 22.86 -16.15
CA GLY A 264 31.96 22.38 -16.66
C GLY A 264 31.69 20.94 -16.23
N ARG A 265 30.39 20.64 -16.10
CA ARG A 265 29.74 19.33 -15.98
C ARG A 265 30.65 18.14 -16.37
N PRO A 266 30.90 17.15 -15.49
CA PRO A 266 31.63 15.95 -15.90
C PRO A 266 30.89 15.22 -17.04
N PRO A 267 31.63 14.54 -17.93
CA PRO A 267 31.12 14.01 -19.17
C PRO A 267 30.22 12.79 -18.93
N ALA A 268 29.49 12.40 -19.98
CA ALA A 268 28.72 11.16 -20.05
C ALA A 268 29.50 9.96 -19.48
N LEU A 269 28.77 8.96 -18.94
CA LEU A 269 29.32 7.71 -18.38
C LEU A 269 30.47 7.18 -19.25
N GLY A 270 31.63 6.93 -18.64
CA GLY A 270 32.74 6.27 -19.32
C GLY A 270 32.37 4.84 -19.72
N ARG A 271 33.00 4.28 -20.76
CA ARG A 271 32.73 2.90 -21.24
C ARG A 271 32.78 1.86 -20.11
N GLU A 272 33.75 1.97 -19.21
CA GLU A 272 33.90 1.10 -18.05
C GLU A 272 32.73 1.19 -17.07
N GLN A 273 32.18 2.40 -16.87
CA GLN A 273 31.01 2.62 -15.99
C GLN A 273 29.71 2.12 -16.65
N VAL A 274 29.59 2.21 -17.98
CA VAL A 274 28.47 1.62 -18.73
C VAL A 274 28.50 0.10 -18.61
N GLU A 275 29.66 -0.52 -18.77
CA GLU A 275 29.82 -1.96 -18.61
C GLU A 275 29.56 -2.42 -17.17
N ALA A 276 30.02 -1.66 -16.18
CA ALA A 276 29.71 -1.92 -14.77
C ALA A 276 28.19 -1.83 -14.50
N ALA A 277 27.51 -0.80 -15.02
CA ALA A 277 26.06 -0.65 -14.91
C ALA A 277 25.31 -1.84 -15.53
N ARG A 278 25.74 -2.30 -16.72
CA ARG A 278 25.15 -3.46 -17.40
C ARG A 278 25.36 -4.76 -16.64
N ARG A 279 26.56 -5.00 -16.10
CA ARG A 279 26.84 -6.19 -15.27
C ARG A 279 25.98 -6.20 -14.01
N MET A 280 25.88 -5.07 -13.31
CA MET A 280 25.07 -4.94 -12.10
C MET A 280 23.56 -5.13 -12.39
N HIS A 281 23.08 -4.64 -13.53
CA HIS A 281 21.69 -4.82 -13.95
C HIS A 281 21.39 -6.27 -14.37
N ALA A 282 22.27 -6.89 -15.17
CA ALA A 282 22.13 -8.26 -15.64
C ALA A 282 22.20 -9.30 -14.49
N ALA A 283 22.94 -8.99 -13.41
CA ALA A 283 22.98 -9.82 -12.22
C ALA A 283 21.66 -9.82 -11.42
N GLY A 284 20.73 -8.89 -11.68
CA GLY A 284 19.42 -8.81 -11.01
C GLY A 284 19.45 -8.47 -9.52
N THR A 285 20.63 -8.22 -8.95
CA THR A 285 20.84 -7.97 -7.51
C THR A 285 20.73 -6.49 -7.12
N HIS A 286 20.74 -5.58 -8.08
CA HIS A 286 20.71 -4.13 -7.84
C HIS A 286 19.58 -3.47 -8.63
N SER A 287 18.77 -2.64 -7.95
CA SER A 287 17.81 -1.78 -8.62
C SER A 287 18.53 -0.68 -9.41
N VAL A 288 17.84 -0.09 -10.40
CA VAL A 288 18.38 1.02 -11.19
C VAL A 288 18.78 2.21 -10.31
N ASP A 289 18.08 2.42 -9.19
CA ASP A 289 18.42 3.44 -8.19
C ASP A 289 19.73 3.14 -7.47
N ALA A 290 19.96 1.88 -7.09
CA ALA A 290 21.21 1.46 -6.46
C ALA A 290 22.41 1.58 -7.44
N ILE A 291 22.20 1.26 -8.72
CA ILE A 291 23.23 1.41 -9.77
C ILE A 291 23.55 2.90 -9.99
N ALA A 292 22.54 3.76 -10.04
CA ALA A 292 22.71 5.20 -10.22
C ALA A 292 23.49 5.82 -9.05
N ALA A 293 23.17 5.42 -7.81
CA ALA A 293 23.88 5.85 -6.62
C ALA A 293 25.34 5.35 -6.59
N ALA A 294 25.59 4.08 -6.92
CA ALA A 294 26.93 3.49 -6.94
C ALA A 294 27.86 4.15 -7.98
N LEU A 295 27.28 4.62 -9.10
CA LEU A 295 28.02 5.24 -10.20
C LEU A 295 28.03 6.78 -10.14
N GLY A 296 27.36 7.39 -9.16
CA GLY A 296 27.30 8.84 -8.99
C GLY A 296 26.57 9.57 -10.12
N VAL A 297 25.59 8.92 -10.76
CA VAL A 297 24.83 9.46 -11.91
C VAL A 297 23.32 9.46 -11.66
N SER A 298 22.55 10.13 -12.51
CA SER A 298 21.08 10.11 -12.41
C SER A 298 20.48 8.83 -13.01
N ARG A 299 19.28 8.45 -12.54
CA ARG A 299 18.49 7.32 -13.10
C ARG A 299 18.31 7.43 -14.62
N ALA A 300 18.00 8.63 -15.10
CA ALA A 300 17.81 8.89 -16.53
C ALA A 300 19.06 8.60 -17.36
N THR A 301 20.25 8.82 -16.79
CA THR A 301 21.52 8.49 -17.41
C THR A 301 21.72 6.96 -17.47
N VAL A 302 21.39 6.23 -16.41
CA VAL A 302 21.49 4.75 -16.40
C VAL A 302 20.56 4.12 -17.44
N TYR A 303 19.27 4.52 -17.48
CA TYR A 303 18.30 3.99 -18.44
C TYR A 303 18.75 4.15 -19.89
N ARG A 304 19.29 5.33 -20.24
CA ARG A 304 19.76 5.63 -21.61
C ARG A 304 20.81 4.63 -22.11
N HIS A 305 21.65 4.09 -21.22
CA HIS A 305 22.72 3.17 -21.58
C HIS A 305 22.38 1.68 -21.40
N LEU A 306 21.25 1.38 -20.73
CA LEU A 306 20.67 0.04 -20.65
C LEU A 306 19.75 -0.27 -21.83
N THR A 307 19.07 0.73 -22.41
CA THR A 307 18.16 0.56 -23.57
C THR A 307 18.84 0.72 -24.93
N THR A 308 20.06 1.26 -24.97
CA THR A 308 20.84 1.36 -26.22
C THR A 308 21.69 0.10 -26.36
N SER A 309 21.11 -0.94 -26.94
CA SER A 309 21.82 -2.17 -27.33
C SER A 309 21.80 -2.33 -28.84
#